data_AF-A0A1V6PPZ7-F1
#
_entry.id   AF-A0A1V6PPZ7-F1
#
_cell.length_a   1.000
_cell.length_b   1.000
_cell.length_c   1.000
_cell.angle_alpha   90.00
_cell.angle_beta   90.00
_cell.angle_gamma   90.00
#
_symmetry.space_group_name_H-M   'P 1'
#
loop_
_entity.id
_entity.type
_entity.pdbx_description
1 polymer ?
#
loop_
_entity_poly.entity_id
_entity_poly.type
_entity_poly.pdbx_seq_one_letter_code
_entity_poly.pdbx_strand_id
1 'polypeptide(L)'
;MGLKPYLGLRGNSLLRAAVALVVFPIFTCYGYNMSVAGGLLTLPAFNKQFSRMDTFNTEEDLKAENSTVQGTVIALYTVGGIFGALSCAHLGDRLGRKKFIFWASFFCMIGCILMATSFNFAQFIVARLVLGAGIGGYTAIVPVWQSAISPTHKRGSNFVAGGVLSASESP
;
A
#
# COMPACT_ATOMS: atom_id res chain seq x y z
N MET A 1 -0.58 -41.08 -0.32
CA MET A 1 -1.68 -40.28 -0.89
C MET A 1 -1.08 -39.01 -1.49
N GLY A 2 -0.72 -39.04 -2.78
CA GLY A 2 0.04 -37.97 -3.42
C GLY A 2 -0.86 -36.83 -3.89
N LEU A 3 -0.65 -35.62 -3.36
CA LEU A 3 -1.40 -34.42 -3.76
C LEU A 3 -1.22 -34.13 -5.26
N LYS A 4 -2.35 -33.89 -5.92
CA LYS A 4 -2.53 -33.62 -7.36
C LYS A 4 -1.77 -32.34 -7.75
N PRO A 5 -0.98 -32.33 -8.84
CA PRO A 5 -0.21 -31.16 -9.23
C PRO A 5 -1.13 -30.05 -9.78
N TYR A 6 -1.09 -28.88 -9.15
CA TYR A 6 -1.66 -27.66 -9.73
C TYR A 6 -0.71 -27.14 -10.81
N LEU A 7 -1.19 -27.01 -12.06
CA LEU A 7 -0.47 -26.40 -13.19
C LEU A 7 0.90 -27.03 -13.56
N GLY A 8 1.17 -28.30 -13.19
CA GLY A 8 2.38 -29.02 -13.60
C GLY A 8 3.67 -28.63 -12.86
N LEU A 9 3.61 -27.69 -11.90
CA LEU A 9 4.77 -27.26 -11.10
C LEU A 9 4.74 -27.90 -9.71
N ARG A 10 5.82 -28.59 -9.31
CA ARG A 10 5.99 -29.18 -7.97
C ARG A 10 7.09 -28.46 -7.18
N GLY A 11 6.93 -28.37 -5.86
CA GLY A 11 7.96 -27.92 -4.92
C GLY A 11 8.26 -26.41 -4.92
N ASN A 12 9.53 -26.05 -4.78
CA ASN A 12 10.00 -24.66 -4.62
C ASN A 12 9.76 -23.74 -5.84
N SER A 13 9.42 -24.27 -7.01
CA SER A 13 9.11 -23.46 -8.20
C SER A 13 7.68 -22.90 -8.16
N LEU A 14 6.69 -23.73 -7.81
CA LEU A 14 5.30 -23.31 -7.63
C LEU A 14 5.19 -22.26 -6.52
N LEU A 15 5.96 -22.45 -5.46
CA LEU A 15 5.99 -21.57 -4.32
C LEU A 15 6.61 -20.21 -4.66
N ARG A 16 7.68 -20.17 -5.48
CA ARG A 16 8.24 -18.93 -6.02
C ARG A 16 7.28 -18.23 -6.98
N ALA A 17 6.60 -18.97 -7.85
CA ALA A 17 5.59 -18.42 -8.75
C ALA A 17 4.39 -17.82 -7.99
N ALA A 18 3.89 -18.51 -6.96
CA ALA A 18 2.81 -18.01 -6.11
C ALA A 18 3.22 -16.76 -5.30
N VAL A 19 4.47 -16.71 -4.81
CA VAL A 19 5.01 -15.50 -4.15
C VAL A 19 5.12 -14.37 -5.17
N ALA A 20 5.69 -14.60 -6.36
CA ALA A 20 5.81 -13.58 -7.40
C ALA A 20 4.45 -13.01 -7.82
N LEU A 21 3.45 -13.86 -8.04
CA LEU A 21 2.11 -13.43 -8.45
C LEU A 21 1.35 -12.64 -7.40
N VAL A 22 1.68 -12.78 -6.11
CA VAL A 22 1.02 -12.03 -5.02
C VAL A 22 1.83 -10.78 -4.66
N VAL A 23 3.15 -10.90 -4.61
CA VAL A 23 4.04 -9.84 -4.14
C VAL A 23 4.17 -8.74 -5.19
N PHE A 24 4.28 -9.09 -6.47
CA PHE A 24 4.40 -8.13 -7.57
C PHE A 24 3.23 -7.12 -7.60
N PRO A 25 1.94 -7.54 -7.67
CA PRO A 25 0.84 -6.58 -7.71
C PRO A 25 0.71 -5.75 -6.43
N ILE A 26 1.12 -6.28 -5.26
CA ILE A 26 1.09 -5.53 -3.99
C ILE A 26 2.11 -4.38 -4.04
N PHE A 27 3.33 -4.63 -4.52
CA PHE A 27 4.35 -3.59 -4.64
C PHE A 27 4.02 -2.59 -5.75
N THR A 28 3.48 -3.03 -6.89
CA THR A 28 3.01 -2.11 -7.94
C THR A 28 1.88 -1.21 -7.44
N CYS A 29 0.90 -1.77 -6.70
CA CYS A 29 -0.18 -0.98 -6.12
C CYS A 29 0.33 0.02 -5.06
N TYR A 30 1.32 -0.38 -4.26
CA TYR A 30 2.01 0.52 -3.33
C TYR A 30 2.69 1.69 -4.05
N GLY A 31 3.52 1.38 -5.05
CA GLY A 31 4.24 2.38 -5.85
C GLY A 31 3.29 3.33 -6.57
N TYR A 32 2.21 2.79 -7.15
CA TYR A 32 1.16 3.58 -7.79
C TYR A 32 0.51 4.56 -6.82
N ASN A 33 0.11 4.13 -5.62
CA ASN A 33 -0.52 5.02 -4.63
C ASN A 33 0.43 6.13 -4.14
N MET A 34 1.73 5.85 -4.02
CA MET A 34 2.73 6.85 -3.67
C MET A 34 2.98 7.85 -4.81
N SER A 35 3.07 7.37 -6.05
CA SER A 35 3.31 8.20 -7.24
C SER A 35 2.10 9.09 -7.56
N VAL A 36 0.88 8.53 -7.55
CA VAL A 36 -0.34 9.26 -7.89
C VAL A 36 -0.64 10.37 -6.89
N ALA A 37 -0.26 10.20 -5.63
CA ALA A 37 -0.43 11.22 -4.61
C ALA A 37 0.32 12.51 -4.96
N GLY A 38 1.52 12.44 -5.55
CA GLY A 38 2.27 13.62 -5.99
C GLY A 38 1.62 14.34 -7.17
N GLY A 39 1.15 13.59 -8.18
CA GLY A 39 0.53 14.15 -9.39
C GLY A 39 -0.90 14.68 -9.18
N LEU A 40 -1.65 14.11 -8.22
CA LEU A 40 -3.01 14.60 -7.91
C LEU A 40 -3.00 15.97 -7.24
N LEU A 41 -1.97 16.28 -6.45
CA LEU A 41 -1.86 17.54 -5.70
C LEU A 41 -1.59 18.75 -6.60
N THR A 42 -1.13 18.53 -7.84
CA THR A 42 -0.88 19.59 -8.82
C THR A 42 -2.02 19.73 -9.84
N LEU A 43 -3.05 18.88 -9.76
CA LEU A 43 -4.09 18.81 -10.76
C LEU A 43 -5.20 19.86 -10.52
N PRO A 44 -5.52 20.72 -11.50
CA PRO A 44 -6.53 21.77 -11.33
C PRO A 44 -7.94 21.23 -11.07
N ALA A 45 -8.25 20.01 -11.56
CA ALA A 45 -9.51 19.33 -11.26
C ALA A 45 -9.62 18.92 -9.78
N PHE A 46 -8.50 18.51 -9.17
CA PHE A 46 -8.44 18.14 -7.75
C PHE A 46 -8.57 19.39 -6.86
N ASN A 47 -7.91 20.50 -7.24
CA ASN A 47 -8.04 21.79 -6.56
C ASN A 47 -9.47 22.35 -6.63
N LYS A 48 -10.15 22.21 -7.77
CA LYS A 48 -11.54 22.65 -7.92
C LYS A 48 -12.51 21.85 -7.04
N GLN A 49 -12.24 20.56 -6.83
CA GLN A 49 -13.08 19.68 -6.01
C GLN A 49 -12.78 19.83 -4.51
N PHE A 50 -11.55 20.17 -4.14
CA PHE A 50 -11.13 20.44 -2.77
C PHE A 50 -10.56 21.85 -2.63
N SER A 51 -11.42 22.86 -2.69
CA SER A 51 -11.04 24.28 -2.56
C SER A 51 -10.32 24.65 -1.25
N ARG A 52 -10.39 23.80 -0.22
CA ARG A 52 -9.62 23.89 1.04
C ARG A 52 -8.17 23.40 0.95
N MET A 53 -7.74 22.84 -0.19
CA MET A 53 -6.36 22.39 -0.45
C MET A 53 -5.72 23.15 -1.63
N ASP A 54 -6.31 24.26 -2.09
CA ASP A 54 -5.81 24.97 -3.27
C ASP A 54 -4.68 25.94 -2.92
N THR A 55 -3.45 25.55 -3.23
CA THR A 55 -2.22 26.35 -2.98
C THR A 55 -1.86 27.28 -4.16
N PHE A 56 -2.62 27.24 -5.27
CA PHE A 56 -2.23 27.88 -6.54
C PHE A 56 -3.09 29.10 -6.96
N ASN A 57 -4.36 29.20 -6.53
CA ASN A 57 -5.29 30.24 -7.01
C ASN A 57 -5.79 31.26 -5.95
N THR A 58 -5.25 31.26 -4.73
CA THR A 58 -5.75 32.14 -3.63
C THR A 58 -4.64 33.03 -3.06
N GLU A 59 -5.01 34.23 -2.59
CA GLU A 59 -4.13 35.26 -2.00
C GLU A 59 -3.07 34.71 -1.02
N GLU A 60 -1.91 35.38 -0.97
CA GLU A 60 -0.70 34.97 -0.25
C GLU A 60 -0.93 34.54 1.21
N ASP A 61 -1.96 35.07 1.87
CA ASP A 61 -2.28 34.77 3.28
C ASP A 61 -2.97 33.40 3.50
N LEU A 62 -3.68 32.85 2.50
CA LEU A 62 -4.38 31.56 2.60
C LEU A 62 -3.53 30.37 2.10
N LYS A 63 -2.41 30.66 1.45
CA LYS A 63 -1.49 29.66 0.90
C LYS A 63 -0.80 28.84 2.00
N ALA A 64 -0.50 29.48 3.13
CA ALA A 64 0.09 28.81 4.30
C ALA A 64 -0.90 27.80 4.91
N GLU A 65 -2.14 28.21 5.15
CA GLU A 65 -3.20 27.37 5.73
C GLU A 65 -3.53 26.17 4.81
N ASN A 66 -3.67 26.40 3.50
CA ASN A 66 -3.97 25.33 2.55
C ASN A 66 -2.84 24.30 2.43
N SER A 67 -1.58 24.76 2.50
CA SER A 67 -0.39 23.88 2.55
C SER A 67 -0.37 23.03 3.83
N THR A 68 -0.71 23.60 4.98
CA THR A 68 -0.81 22.87 6.25
C THR A 68 -1.93 21.82 6.21
N VAL A 69 -3.08 22.15 5.63
CA VAL A 69 -4.19 21.20 5.46
C VAL A 69 -3.79 20.06 4.52
N GLN A 70 -3.18 20.38 3.38
CA GLN A 70 -2.67 19.39 2.43
C GLN A 70 -1.65 18.46 3.10
N GLY A 71 -0.66 19.02 3.81
CA GLY A 71 0.34 18.26 4.56
C GLY A 71 -0.28 17.36 5.61
N THR A 72 -1.30 17.84 6.33
CA THR A 72 -2.04 17.05 7.32
C THR A 72 -2.74 15.85 6.68
N VAL A 73 -3.40 16.03 5.54
CA VAL A 73 -4.08 14.94 4.82
C VAL A 73 -3.08 13.89 4.31
N ILE A 74 -1.92 14.31 3.84
CA ILE A 74 -0.83 13.39 3.44
C ILE A 74 -0.28 12.67 4.69
N ALA A 75 -0.09 13.37 5.81
CA ALA A 75 0.40 12.77 7.04
C ALA A 75 -0.58 11.74 7.65
N LEU A 76 -1.89 11.95 7.51
CA LEU A 76 -2.91 11.00 7.98
C LEU A 76 -2.79 9.63 7.31
N TYR A 77 -2.30 9.56 6.07
CA TYR A 77 -1.99 8.28 5.44
C TYR A 77 -0.89 7.52 6.20
N THR A 78 0.18 8.20 6.62
CA THR A 78 1.26 7.62 7.43
C THR A 78 0.75 7.18 8.80
N VAL A 79 -0.11 8.00 9.43
CA VAL A 79 -0.78 7.65 10.70
C VAL A 79 -1.58 6.37 10.54
N GLY A 80 -2.41 6.26 9.48
CA GLY A 80 -3.12 5.04 9.14
C GLY A 80 -2.17 3.85 8.96
N GLY A 81 -1.04 4.06 8.28
CA GLY A 81 0.02 3.07 8.11
C GLY A 81 0.58 2.53 9.43
N ILE A 82 0.81 3.39 10.42
CA ILE A 82 1.27 2.99 11.76
C ILE A 82 0.23 2.06 12.41
N PHE A 83 -1.06 2.43 12.36
CA PHE A 83 -2.12 1.58 12.89
C PHE A 83 -2.24 0.23 12.15
N GLY A 84 -2.05 0.24 10.83
CA GLY A 84 -2.01 -0.97 10.01
C GLY A 84 -0.84 -1.90 10.38
N ALA A 85 0.35 -1.34 10.56
CA ALA A 85 1.54 -2.08 10.95
C ALA A 85 1.45 -2.62 12.39
N LEU A 86 0.92 -1.84 13.34
CA LEU A 86 0.64 -2.31 14.71
C LEU A 86 -0.38 -3.44 14.71
N SER A 87 -1.44 -3.32 13.91
CA SER A 87 -2.43 -4.39 13.72
C SER A 87 -1.78 -5.64 13.15
N CYS A 88 -0.84 -5.50 12.21
CA CYS A 88 -0.05 -6.62 11.68
C CYS A 88 0.79 -7.32 12.75
N ALA A 89 1.41 -6.59 13.67
CA ALA A 89 2.20 -7.21 14.74
C ALA A 89 1.34 -8.11 15.65
N HIS A 90 0.09 -7.71 15.94
CA HIS A 90 -0.78 -8.48 16.83
C HIS A 90 -1.61 -9.55 16.10
N LEU A 91 -2.23 -9.20 14.96
CA LEU A 91 -3.09 -10.10 14.19
C LEU A 91 -2.29 -11.03 13.28
N GLY A 92 -1.10 -10.62 12.82
CA GLY A 92 -0.28 -11.41 11.90
C GLY A 92 0.17 -12.74 12.49
N ASP A 93 0.46 -12.76 13.79
CA ASP A 93 0.86 -13.97 14.51
C ASP A 93 -0.33 -14.87 14.88
N ARG A 94 -1.53 -14.30 15.10
CA ARG A 94 -2.73 -15.07 15.47
C ARG A 94 -3.53 -15.61 14.29
N LEU A 95 -3.71 -14.83 13.21
CA LEU A 95 -4.58 -15.20 12.07
C LEU A 95 -3.85 -15.98 10.97
N GLY A 96 -2.52 -16.05 11.02
CA GLY A 96 -1.70 -16.69 10.01
C GLY A 96 -1.43 -15.76 8.81
N ARG A 97 -0.16 -15.74 8.38
CA ARG A 97 0.41 -14.74 7.46
C ARG A 97 -0.32 -14.64 6.11
N LYS A 98 -0.77 -15.76 5.52
CA LYS A 98 -1.50 -15.76 4.23
C LYS A 98 -2.89 -15.11 4.32
N LYS A 99 -3.62 -15.38 5.40
CA LYS A 99 -4.97 -14.82 5.61
C LYS A 99 -4.88 -13.32 5.89
N PHE A 100 -3.84 -12.91 6.64
CA PHE A 100 -3.60 -11.50 6.92
C PHE A 100 -3.29 -10.70 5.65
N ILE A 101 -2.48 -11.23 4.72
CA ILE A 101 -2.21 -10.58 3.42
C ILE A 101 -3.51 -10.36 2.63
N PHE A 102 -4.41 -11.36 2.60
CA PHE A 102 -5.69 -11.24 1.91
C PHE A 102 -6.59 -10.17 2.52
N TRP A 103 -6.70 -10.14 3.85
CA TRP A 103 -7.45 -9.11 4.56
C TRP A 103 -6.87 -7.70 4.35
N ALA A 104 -5.54 -7.55 4.45
CA ALA A 104 -4.88 -6.26 4.24
C ALA A 104 -5.09 -5.73 2.81
N SER A 105 -5.02 -6.62 1.81
CA SER A 105 -5.32 -6.27 0.41
C SER A 105 -6.79 -5.86 0.22
N PHE A 106 -7.72 -6.53 0.90
CA PHE A 106 -9.13 -6.16 0.89
C PHE A 106 -9.39 -4.77 1.49
N PHE A 107 -8.76 -4.45 2.63
CA PHE A 107 -8.82 -3.10 3.21
C PHE A 107 -8.22 -2.03 2.29
N CYS A 108 -7.10 -2.34 1.61
CA CYS A 108 -6.52 -1.45 0.62
C CYS A 108 -7.48 -1.18 -0.54
N MET A 109 -8.15 -2.22 -1.06
CA MET A 109 -9.13 -2.08 -2.13
C MET A 109 -10.30 -1.19 -1.71
N ILE A 110 -10.83 -1.37 -0.50
CA ILE A 110 -11.88 -0.51 0.05
C ILE A 110 -11.39 0.94 0.13
N GLY A 111 -10.17 1.18 0.63
CA GLY A 111 -9.57 2.51 0.71
C GLY A 111 -9.48 3.20 -0.65
N CYS A 112 -9.01 2.48 -1.69
CA CYS A 112 -8.96 3.01 -3.06
C CYS A 112 -10.35 3.35 -3.61
N ILE A 113 -11.35 2.48 -3.42
CA ILE A 113 -12.72 2.73 -3.89
C ILE A 113 -13.30 3.95 -3.18
N LEU A 114 -13.09 4.07 -1.87
CA LEU A 114 -13.58 5.19 -1.07
C LEU A 114 -12.93 6.51 -1.50
N MET A 115 -11.66 6.47 -1.90
CA MET A 115 -10.92 7.62 -2.41
C MET A 115 -11.43 8.02 -3.80
N ALA A 116 -11.63 7.06 -4.69
CA ALA A 116 -12.14 7.28 -6.05
C ALA A 116 -13.58 7.82 -6.07
N THR A 117 -14.39 7.45 -5.08
CA THR A 117 -15.79 7.88 -4.93
C THR A 117 -15.96 9.05 -3.96
N SER A 118 -14.87 9.68 -3.50
CA SER A 118 -14.98 10.77 -2.52
C SER A 118 -15.44 12.08 -3.16
N PHE A 119 -16.63 12.53 -2.75
CA PHE A 119 -17.17 13.85 -3.10
C PHE A 119 -17.01 14.87 -1.96
N ASN A 120 -16.73 14.40 -0.73
CA ASN A 120 -16.58 15.21 0.47
C ASN A 120 -15.17 15.12 1.06
N PHE A 121 -14.68 16.23 1.60
CA PHE A 121 -13.35 16.31 2.23
C PHE A 121 -13.17 15.35 3.41
N ALA A 122 -14.20 15.21 4.26
CA ALA A 122 -14.17 14.25 5.37
C ALA A 122 -14.07 12.79 4.89
N GLN A 123 -14.76 12.43 3.80
CA GLN A 123 -14.68 11.09 3.22
C GLN A 123 -13.28 10.82 2.66
N PHE A 124 -12.64 11.81 2.05
CA PHE A 124 -11.27 11.70 1.57
C PHE A 124 -10.26 11.47 2.70
N ILE A 125 -10.42 12.16 3.84
CA ILE A 125 -9.61 11.94 5.05
C ILE A 125 -9.75 10.51 5.57
N VAL A 126 -10.99 10.02 5.69
CA VAL A 126 -11.25 8.64 6.13
C VAL A 126 -10.66 7.64 5.14
N ALA A 127 -10.81 7.89 3.84
CA ALA A 127 -10.22 7.05 2.80
C ALA A 127 -8.69 6.97 2.91
N ARG A 128 -8.01 8.09 3.23
CA ARG A 128 -6.55 8.14 3.46
C ARG A 128 -6.13 7.29 4.65
N LEU A 129 -6.87 7.34 5.76
CA LEU A 129 -6.60 6.52 6.94
C LEU A 129 -6.78 5.03 6.66
N VAL A 130 -7.89 4.65 6.01
CA VAL A 130 -8.20 3.25 5.68
C VAL A 130 -7.21 2.68 4.67
N LEU A 131 -6.91 3.44 3.61
CA LEU A 131 -5.89 3.06 2.63
C LEU A 131 -4.53 2.91 3.31
N GLY A 132 -4.13 3.88 4.14
CA GLY A 132 -2.90 3.82 4.93
C GLY A 132 -2.83 2.56 5.79
N ALA A 133 -3.89 2.22 6.51
CA ALA A 133 -3.94 1.02 7.35
C ALA A 133 -3.78 -0.29 6.55
N GLY A 134 -4.44 -0.40 5.38
CA GLY A 134 -4.25 -1.54 4.49
C GLY A 134 -2.80 -1.65 4.02
N ILE A 135 -2.22 -0.52 3.59
CA ILE A 135 -0.86 -0.45 3.08
C ILE A 135 0.20 -0.74 4.14
N GLY A 136 0.10 -0.13 5.32
CA GLY A 136 1.01 -0.41 6.44
C GLY A 136 0.95 -1.86 6.89
N GLY A 137 -0.24 -2.47 6.87
CA GLY A 137 -0.41 -3.87 7.22
C GLY A 137 0.27 -4.82 6.24
N TYR A 138 0.05 -4.68 4.92
CA TYR A 138 0.66 -5.60 3.98
C TYR A 138 2.18 -5.37 3.81
N THR A 139 2.66 -4.12 3.89
CA THR A 139 4.10 -3.83 3.78
C THR A 139 4.89 -4.38 4.97
N ALA A 140 4.29 -4.51 6.15
CA ALA A 140 4.88 -5.17 7.30
C ALA A 140 4.88 -6.71 7.19
N ILE A 141 3.79 -7.32 6.73
CA ILE A 141 3.65 -8.79 6.68
C ILE A 141 4.39 -9.45 5.50
N VAL A 142 4.48 -8.77 4.35
CA VAL A 142 5.05 -9.32 3.10
C VAL A 142 6.52 -9.76 3.27
N PRO A 143 7.45 -8.92 3.77
CA PRO A 143 8.84 -9.33 3.97
C PRO A 143 8.97 -10.47 4.99
N VAL A 144 8.12 -10.45 6.03
CA VAL A 144 8.05 -11.47 7.06
C VAL A 144 7.54 -12.80 6.50
N TRP A 145 6.56 -12.76 5.58
CA TRP A 145 6.08 -13.93 4.88
C TRP A 145 7.13 -14.46 3.90
N GLN A 146 7.76 -13.58 3.12
CA GLN A 146 8.82 -13.94 2.18
C GLN A 146 10.03 -14.57 2.86
N SER A 147 10.41 -14.11 4.06
CA SER A 147 11.51 -14.68 4.84
C SER A 147 11.18 -16.08 5.38
N ALA A 148 9.91 -16.37 5.69
CA ALA A 148 9.48 -17.67 6.20
C ALA A 148 9.47 -18.77 5.13
N ILE A 149 9.23 -18.40 3.87
CA ILE A 149 9.15 -19.38 2.78
C ILE A 149 10.44 -19.48 1.96
N SER A 150 11.39 -18.56 2.17
CA SER A 150 12.69 -18.60 1.50
C SER A 150 13.61 -19.66 2.14
N PRO A 151 14.17 -20.61 1.37
CA PRO A 151 15.16 -21.56 1.89
C PRO A 151 16.43 -20.83 2.34
N THR A 152 17.05 -21.30 3.42
CA THR A 152 18.10 -20.65 4.21
C THR A 152 19.28 -20.12 3.37
N HIS A 153 19.59 -20.75 2.23
CA HIS A 153 20.73 -20.44 1.37
C HIS A 153 20.45 -19.39 0.25
N LYS A 154 19.20 -18.97 0.02
CA LYS A 154 18.84 -17.99 -1.04
C LYS A 154 17.99 -16.81 -0.55
N ARG A 155 17.87 -16.65 0.78
CA ARG A 155 17.10 -15.56 1.41
C ARG A 155 17.48 -14.18 0.90
N GLY A 156 18.78 -13.91 0.74
CA GLY A 156 19.27 -12.63 0.21
C GLY A 156 18.85 -12.37 -1.24
N SER A 157 18.97 -13.34 -2.15
CA SER A 157 18.62 -13.14 -3.57
C SER A 157 17.12 -12.93 -3.80
N ASN A 158 16.24 -13.57 -3.04
CA ASN A 158 14.79 -13.30 -3.13
C ASN A 158 14.44 -11.91 -2.59
N PHE A 159 15.10 -11.48 -1.50
CA PHE A 159 14.91 -10.14 -0.94
C PHE A 159 15.45 -9.06 -1.88
N VAL A 160 16.65 -9.27 -2.43
CA VAL A 160 17.30 -8.39 -3.40
C VAL A 160 16.51 -8.37 -4.70
N ALA A 161 15.93 -9.47 -5.18
CA ALA A 161 15.05 -9.45 -6.35
C ALA A 161 13.78 -8.61 -6.11
N GLY A 162 13.15 -8.72 -4.92
CA GLY A 162 12.03 -7.85 -4.56
C GLY A 162 12.43 -6.38 -4.41
N GLY A 163 13.59 -6.12 -3.80
CA GLY A 163 14.12 -4.77 -3.58
C GLY A 163 14.63 -4.09 -4.86
N VAL A 164 15.30 -4.83 -5.75
CA VAL A 164 15.77 -4.35 -7.06
C VAL A 164 14.59 -4.03 -7.97
N LEU A 165 13.50 -4.81 -7.93
CA LEU A 165 12.28 -4.47 -8.67
C LEU A 165 11.63 -3.19 -8.14
N SER A 166 11.58 -2.99 -6.83
CA SER A 166 11.11 -1.70 -6.26
C SER A 166 12.06 -0.53 -6.56
N ALA A 167 13.37 -0.77 -6.65
CA ALA A 167 14.36 0.26 -6.97
C ALA A 167 14.44 0.57 -8.47
N SER A 168 14.01 -0.34 -9.35
CA SER A 168 13.92 -0.09 -10.79
C SER A 168 12.69 0.74 -11.18
N GLU A 169 11.72 0.92 -10.28
CA GLU A 169 10.50 1.71 -10.51
C GLU A 169 10.46 3.03 -9.72
N SER A 170 11.52 3.38 -8.98
CA SER A 170 11.69 4.73 -8.42
C SER A 170 12.46 5.60 -9.41
N PRO A 171 11.80 6.51 -10.16
CA PRO A 171 12.49 7.56 -10.90
C PRO A 171 13.19 8.56 -9.97
#